data_AF-A0A952XNZ4-F1
#
_entry.id   AF-A0A952XNZ4-F1
#
_cell.length_a   1.000
_cell.length_b   1.000
_cell.length_c   1.000
_cell.angle_alpha   90.00
_cell.angle_beta   90.00
_cell.angle_gamma   90.00
#
_symmetry.space_group_name_H-M   'P 1'
#
loop_
_entity.id
_entity.type
_entity.pdbx_description
1 polymer ?
#
loop_
_entity_poly.entity_id
_entity_poly.type
_entity_poly.pdbx_seq_one_letter_code
_entity_poly.pdbx_strand_id
1 'polypeptide(L)' 'MTSFAEVRFPPEISYGATAGPEFSTTVITADFEFDVPARFDTDRLEFRLETHDLMVWEQIPIIEVRP' A
#
# COMPACT_ATOMS: atom_id res chain seq x y z
N MET A 1 10.11 12.72 -7.51
CA MET A 1 10.60 11.91 -8.65
C MET A 1 12.11 11.84 -8.54
N THR A 2 12.62 10.77 -7.94
CA THR A 2 14.04 10.63 -7.60
C THR A 2 14.82 10.20 -8.84
N SER A 3 15.78 11.01 -9.28
CA SER A 3 16.64 10.78 -10.44
C SER A 3 17.50 9.53 -10.26
N PHE A 4 17.74 8.79 -11.34
CA PHE A 4 18.74 7.73 -11.38
C PHE A 4 20.15 8.32 -11.22
N ALA A 5 21.05 7.55 -10.60
CA ALA A 5 22.46 7.91 -10.48
C ALA A 5 23.21 7.54 -11.77
N GLU A 6 23.67 8.53 -12.52
CA GLU A 6 24.45 8.34 -13.77
C GLU A 6 25.95 8.15 -13.49
N VAL A 7 26.30 7.37 -12.46
CA VAL A 7 27.70 7.08 -12.13
C VAL A 7 28.13 5.81 -12.85
N ARG A 8 29.17 5.90 -13.68
CA ARG A 8 29.78 4.75 -14.36
C ARG A 8 30.88 4.15 -13.50
N PHE A 9 30.98 2.82 -13.50
CA PHE A 9 32.08 2.14 -12.84
C PHE A 9 33.41 2.33 -13.58
N PRO A 10 34.55 2.21 -12.89
CA PRO A 10 35.86 2.11 -13.52
C PRO A 10 35.91 0.98 -14.58
N PRO A 11 36.69 1.14 -15.66
CA PRO A 11 36.75 0.15 -16.76
C PRO A 11 37.17 -1.26 -16.33
N GLU A 12 38.06 -1.36 -15.34
CA GLU A 12 38.55 -2.61 -14.76
C GLU A 12 37.48 -3.44 -14.03
N ILE A 13 36.42 -2.78 -13.54
CA ILE A 13 35.25 -3.43 -12.92
C ILE A 13 34.17 -3.72 -13.98
N SER A 14 34.07 -2.87 -15.00
CA SER A 14 33.06 -3.00 -16.05
C SER A 14 33.31 -4.17 -16.99
N TYR A 15 34.58 -4.51 -17.24
CA TYR A 15 34.95 -5.53 -18.22
C TYR A 15 34.60 -6.94 -17.71
N GLY A 16 33.56 -7.56 -18.29
CA GLY A 16 33.12 -8.92 -17.94
C GLY A 16 32.14 -9.01 -16.76
N ALA A 17 31.70 -7.88 -16.20
CA ALA A 17 30.65 -7.86 -15.19
C ALA A 17 29.35 -8.43 -15.77
N THR A 18 28.88 -9.54 -15.20
CA THR A 18 27.55 -10.10 -15.50
C THR A 18 26.65 -9.76 -14.32
N ALA A 19 25.83 -8.75 -14.49
CA ALA A 19 24.77 -8.42 -13.55
C ALA A 19 23.47 -8.25 -14.34
N GLY A 20 22.46 -9.03 -13.97
CA GLY A 20 21.08 -8.86 -14.40
C GLY A 20 20.21 -8.72 -13.14
N PRO A 21 19.04 -8.11 -13.24
CA PRO A 21 18.10 -8.11 -12.13
C PRO A 21 17.72 -9.56 -11.79
N GLU A 22 17.89 -9.97 -10.52
CA GLU A 22 17.39 -11.26 -10.02
C GLU A 22 15.86 -11.35 -10.10
N PHE A 23 15.19 -10.19 -10.12
CA PHE A 23 13.74 -10.06 -10.19
C PHE A 23 13.35 -9.02 -11.24
N SER A 24 12.48 -9.41 -12.17
CA SER A 24 11.85 -8.46 -13.08
C SER A 24 10.82 -7.63 -12.30
N THR A 25 11.19 -6.43 -11.85
CA THR A 25 10.24 -5.50 -11.22
C THR A 25 9.39 -4.82 -12.29
N THR A 26 8.49 -5.58 -12.92
CA THR A 26 7.45 -5.01 -13.78
C THR A 26 6.43 -4.32 -12.88
N VAL A 27 6.35 -3.00 -12.96
CA VAL A 27 5.29 -2.23 -12.31
C VAL A 27 4.00 -2.49 -13.09
N ILE A 28 3.21 -3.46 -12.64
CA ILE A 28 1.87 -3.69 -13.17
C ILE A 28 0.99 -2.56 -12.65
N THR A 29 0.53 -1.71 -13.56
CA THR A 29 -0.52 -0.73 -13.28
C THR A 29 -1.83 -1.31 -13.81
N ALA A 30 -2.87 -1.28 -12.98
CA ALA A 30 -4.19 -1.71 -13.35
C ALA A 30 -5.21 -0.64 -12.93
N ASP A 31 -6.18 -0.40 -13.79
CA ASP A 31 -7.21 0.65 -13.69
C ASP A 31 -8.58 0.10 -13.23
N PHE A 32 -8.61 -1.14 -12.71
CA PHE A 32 -9.81 -1.73 -12.14
C PHE A 32 -10.01 -1.35 -10.67
N GLU A 33 -11.27 -1.33 -10.24
CA GLU A 33 -11.66 -1.23 -8.84
C GLU A 33 -11.37 -2.56 -8.14
N PHE A 34 -10.65 -2.53 -7.02
CA PHE A 34 -10.35 -3.70 -6.21
C PHE A 34 -11.06 -3.58 -4.86
N ASP A 35 -11.95 -4.53 -4.58
CA ASP A 35 -12.58 -4.66 -3.29
C ASP A 35 -11.72 -5.54 -2.37
N VAL A 36 -11.31 -4.97 -1.23
CA VAL A 36 -10.70 -5.72 -0.12
C VAL A 36 -11.82 -6.11 0.85
N PRO A 37 -12.11 -7.40 1.06
CA PRO A 37 -13.05 -7.82 2.10
C PRO A 37 -12.61 -7.29 3.47
N ALA A 38 -13.49 -6.58 4.17
CA ALA A 38 -13.19 -5.99 5.47
C ALA A 38 -14.29 -6.32 6.49
N ARG A 39 -13.93 -6.30 7.78
CA ARG A 39 -14.87 -6.40 8.91
C ARG A 39 -14.57 -5.33 9.96
N PHE A 40 -15.55 -5.04 10.82
CA PHE A 40 -15.30 -4.22 12.00
C PHE A 40 -14.31 -4.94 12.94
N ASP A 41 -13.35 -4.17 13.44
CA ASP A 41 -12.39 -4.62 14.46
C ASP A 41 -12.93 -4.45 15.89
N THR A 42 -14.25 -4.41 16.00
CA THR A 42 -14.97 -4.24 17.27
C THR A 42 -16.24 -5.08 17.24
N ASP A 43 -16.60 -5.62 18.40
CA ASP A 43 -17.87 -6.29 18.65
C ASP A 43 -18.96 -5.30 19.14
N ARG A 44 -18.55 -4.08 19.46
CA ARG A 44 -19.40 -3.01 19.98
C ARG A 44 -19.39 -1.80 19.09
N LEU A 45 -20.58 -1.25 18.91
CA LEU A 45 -20.85 -0.07 18.12
C LEU A 45 -21.50 0.98 19.01
N GLU A 46 -20.67 1.85 19.58
CA GLU A 46 -21.12 2.92 20.45
C GLU A 46 -21.44 4.17 19.62
N PHE A 47 -22.56 4.79 19.93
CA PHE A 47 -22.95 6.08 19.35
C PHE A 47 -23.22 7.07 20.47
N ARG A 48 -23.03 8.36 20.18
CA ARG A 48 -23.35 9.47 21.09
C ARG A 48 -24.48 10.28 20.48
N LEU A 49 -25.43 10.72 21.32
CA LEU A 49 -26.41 11.74 20.96
C LEU A 49 -25.78 13.12 21.25
N GLU A 50 -25.58 13.94 20.22
CA GLU A 50 -25.02 15.29 20.40
C GLU A 50 -26.12 16.34 20.61
N THR A 51 -27.21 16.24 19.86
CA THR A 51 -28.42 17.04 20.04
C THR A 51 -29.65 16.21 19.68
N HIS A 52 -30.85 16.79 19.85
CA HIS A 52 -32.08 16.11 19.45
C HIS A 52 -31.99 15.73 17.96
N ASP A 53 -32.22 14.44 17.69
CA ASP A 53 -32.14 13.84 16.35
C ASP A 53 -30.76 13.87 15.66
N LEU A 54 -29.67 14.15 16.39
CA LEU A 54 -28.30 14.03 15.88
C LEU A 54 -27.52 12.97 16.65
N MET A 55 -27.35 11.80 16.01
CA MET A 55 -26.47 10.74 16.50
C MET A 55 -25.17 10.76 15.71
N VAL A 56 -24.07 10.68 16.45
CA VAL A 56 -22.73 10.63 15.90
C VAL A 56 -22.10 9.30 16.30
N TRP A 57 -21.54 8.65 15.29
CA TRP A 57 -20.72 7.47 15.48
C TRP A 57 -19.29 7.94 15.70
N GLU A 58 -18.66 7.40 16.72
CA GLU A 58 -17.23 7.59 16.90
C GLU A 58 -16.46 6.81 15.82
N GLN A 59 -15.13 6.87 15.89
CA GLN A 59 -14.28 6.10 15.01
C GLN A 59 -14.64 4.59 15.06
N ILE A 60 -15.04 4.03 13.92
CA ILE A 60 -15.29 2.59 13.76
C ILE A 60 -14.07 1.96 13.09
N PRO A 61 -13.22 1.22 13.82
CA PRO A 61 -12.06 0.58 13.22
C PRO A 61 -12.48 -0.56 12.29
N ILE A 62 -11.81 -0.64 11.13
CA ILE A 62 -12.01 -1.70 10.14
C ILE A 62 -10.68 -2.43 9.90
N ILE A 63 -10.77 -3.73 9.67
CA ILE A 63 -9.63 -4.59 9.32
C ILE A 63 -9.95 -5.41 8.07
N GLU A 64 -8.92 -5.66 7.27
CA GLU A 64 -8.96 -6.59 6.16
C GLU A 64 -9.17 -8.04 6.65
N VAL A 65 -10.01 -8.78 5.93
CA VAL A 65 -10.18 -10.22 6.11
C VAL A 65 -9.24 -10.94 5.16
N ARG A 66 -8.24 -11.63 5.72
CA ARG A 66 -7.34 -12.48 4.94
C ARG A 66 -8.03 -13.81 4.59
N PRO A 67 -7.85 -14.34 3.38
CA PRO A 67 -8.39 -15.64 2.97
C PRO A 67 -7.76 -16.80 3.73
#